data_AF-A0A9Q8Y613-F1
#
_entry.id   AF-A0A9Q8Y613-F1
#
_cell.length_a   1.000
_cell.length_b   1.000
_cell.length_c   1.000
_cell.angle_alpha   90.00
_cell.angle_beta   90.00
_cell.angle_gamma   90.00
#
_symmetry.space_group_name_H-M   'P 1'
#
loop_
_entity.id
_entity.type
_entity.pdbx_description
1 polymer ?
#
loop_
_entity_poly.entity_id
_entity_poly.type
_entity_poly.pdbx_seq_one_letter_code
_entity_poly.pdbx_strand_id
1 'polypeptide(L)'
;MALINIRNLGVSLSAPLFSSLSLSVASGDRIGIVAANGRGKSTLLRSIAGNFDPTAGEITRSRGLTVGHVEQNVPASLLPLSFHDAVLSALPADQAENESWRVDIVLDALDVPEVLRARAVSELSGGWQRLMLLARVWVSEPDALLLDEPTNHLDLAKIGRLEAWLNALPRDVPVLVASHDRAFLDATTNRTLFLRPEQSPIFALPYSRARAALDEVDASEERRYQRDMKVAQQLRRQAAKLNNIGINSGSDLLTIKTKQLKQRAERLEDAAKPAHQERSAGAIRLANRGTHAKILVTLDDVQVETPDGTPLFRTGKRWICQGDRIVLLGENGAGKTRLVNLIRTAIEEPSRAPETLRATPSLVLGYSDQALAGLSDEETPLAALSRRFSLGDQRARSLLVGVGVGIDMQEKAIGRLSGGQKARLAMLVLRLKEPNFYLLDEPTNHLDIEGQEALETELLRNETSCLLVSHDRSFVRNVGDRFWLIEKRRLVEVEDPEDFFASAAAGDVG
;
A
#
# COMPACT_ATOMS: atom_id res chain seq x y z
N MET A 1 -30.37 -2.20 12.08
CA MET A 1 -29.81 -3.18 13.06
C MET A 1 -28.47 -3.66 12.55
N ALA A 2 -27.58 -4.14 13.43
CA ALA A 2 -26.29 -4.70 13.02
C ALA A 2 -26.51 -6.04 12.30
N LEU A 3 -25.96 -6.20 11.10
CA LEU A 3 -25.99 -7.43 10.32
C LEU A 3 -24.89 -8.39 10.75
N ILE A 4 -23.70 -7.86 11.06
CA ILE A 4 -22.54 -8.59 11.58
C ILE A 4 -22.05 -7.89 12.83
N ASN A 5 -21.86 -8.64 13.92
CA ASN A 5 -21.34 -8.12 15.17
C ASN A 5 -20.15 -8.97 15.63
N ILE A 6 -19.01 -8.30 15.79
CA ILE A 6 -17.73 -8.86 16.18
C ILE A 6 -17.44 -8.40 17.60
N ARG A 7 -17.15 -9.34 18.51
CA ARG A 7 -16.88 -9.05 19.91
C ARG A 7 -15.56 -9.66 20.37
N ASN A 8 -14.65 -8.80 20.83
CA ASN A 8 -13.35 -9.17 21.37
C ASN A 8 -12.56 -10.15 20.51
N LEU A 9 -12.67 -10.01 19.19
CA LEU A 9 -12.05 -10.91 18.22
C LEU A 9 -10.53 -10.81 18.30
N GLY A 10 -9.88 -11.95 18.33
CA GLY A 10 -8.43 -12.05 18.28
C GLY A 10 -7.99 -13.17 17.36
N VAL A 11 -6.93 -12.91 16.59
CA VAL A 11 -6.32 -13.90 15.71
C VAL A 11 -4.82 -13.96 15.94
N SER A 12 -4.33 -15.15 16.25
CA SER A 12 -2.92 -15.45 16.42
C SER A 12 -2.51 -16.58 15.48
N LEU A 13 -1.42 -16.37 14.75
CA LEU A 13 -0.73 -17.42 13.99
C LEU A 13 0.58 -17.76 14.73
N SER A 14 1.73 -17.48 14.13
CA SER A 14 3.03 -17.51 14.83
C SER A 14 3.21 -16.34 15.81
N ALA A 15 2.50 -15.24 15.58
CA ALA A 15 2.41 -14.06 16.43
C ALA A 15 0.95 -13.52 16.41
N PRO A 16 0.52 -12.76 17.43
CA PRO A 16 -0.78 -12.11 17.40
C PRO A 16 -0.86 -11.12 16.23
N LEU A 17 -1.86 -11.30 15.36
CA LEU A 17 -2.13 -10.37 14.25
C LEU A 17 -2.87 -9.13 14.77
N PHE A 18 -3.97 -9.38 15.49
CA PHE A 18 -4.78 -8.38 16.17
C PHE A 18 -5.53 -9.03 17.35
N SER A 19 -5.92 -8.21 18.32
CA SER A 19 -6.60 -8.66 19.54
C SER A 19 -7.67 -7.67 20.00
N SER A 20 -8.66 -8.19 20.72
CA SER A 20 -9.75 -7.40 21.33
C SER A 20 -10.52 -6.53 20.35
N LEU A 21 -10.63 -6.95 19.08
CA LEU A 21 -11.37 -6.21 18.06
C LEU A 21 -12.87 -6.35 18.31
N SER A 22 -13.56 -5.23 18.48
CA SER A 22 -15.02 -5.19 18.52
C SER A 22 -15.53 -4.26 17.42
N LEU A 23 -16.41 -4.77 16.58
CA LEU A 23 -16.91 -4.07 15.40
C LEU A 23 -18.38 -4.44 15.15
N SER A 24 -19.21 -3.44 14.92
CA SER A 24 -20.58 -3.62 14.46
C SER A 24 -20.71 -3.11 13.02
N VAL A 25 -21.16 -3.98 12.14
CA VAL A 25 -21.49 -3.69 10.74
C VAL A 25 -23.01 -3.68 10.61
N ALA A 26 -23.55 -2.52 10.22
CA ALA A 26 -24.96 -2.29 9.96
C ALA A 26 -25.20 -2.06 8.46
N SER A 27 -26.46 -2.12 8.07
CA SER A 27 -26.91 -1.75 6.73
C SER A 27 -26.42 -0.34 6.35
N GLY A 28 -25.87 -0.19 5.14
CA GLY A 28 -25.30 1.07 4.63
C GLY A 28 -23.92 1.45 5.12
N ASP A 29 -23.28 0.60 5.92
CA ASP A 29 -21.87 0.75 6.22
C ASP A 29 -21.02 0.50 4.97
N ARG A 30 -20.09 1.42 4.71
CA ARG A 30 -18.99 1.26 3.75
C ARG A 30 -17.69 1.41 4.54
N ILE A 31 -17.15 0.29 5.03
CA ILE A 31 -16.03 0.30 5.98
C ILE A 31 -14.72 0.00 5.22
N GLY A 32 -13.81 0.97 5.20
CA GLY A 32 -12.42 0.75 4.81
C GLY A 32 -11.63 0.07 5.92
N ILE A 33 -10.87 -0.96 5.60
CA ILE A 33 -9.96 -1.66 6.52
C ILE A 33 -8.53 -1.32 6.11
N VAL A 34 -7.85 -0.58 6.98
CA VAL A 34 -6.46 -0.18 6.81
C VAL A 34 -5.62 -0.91 7.85
N ALA A 35 -4.49 -1.48 7.41
CA ALA A 35 -3.53 -2.13 8.29
C ALA A 35 -2.16 -2.12 7.61
N ALA A 36 -1.07 -2.15 8.39
CA ALA A 36 0.23 -2.45 7.82
C ALA A 36 0.30 -3.86 7.23
N ASN A 37 1.30 -4.10 6.39
CA ASN A 37 1.52 -5.38 5.73
C ASN A 37 1.62 -6.54 6.74
N GLY A 38 0.85 -7.60 6.48
CA GLY A 38 0.84 -8.80 7.32
C GLY A 38 0.08 -8.67 8.64
N ARG A 39 -0.68 -7.57 8.87
CA ARG A 39 -1.51 -7.38 10.07
C ARG A 39 -2.88 -8.07 10.04
N GLY A 40 -3.14 -8.88 9.02
CA GLY A 40 -4.29 -9.77 9.00
C GLY A 40 -5.59 -9.22 8.40
N LYS A 41 -5.54 -8.22 7.49
CA LYS A 41 -6.73 -7.75 6.73
C LYS A 41 -7.50 -8.89 6.08
N SER A 42 -6.81 -9.66 5.23
CA SER A 42 -7.37 -10.84 4.57
C SER A 42 -7.81 -11.92 5.56
N THR A 43 -7.16 -12.01 6.72
CA THR A 43 -7.55 -12.98 7.76
C THR A 43 -8.81 -12.54 8.48
N LEU A 44 -8.98 -11.23 8.74
CA LEU A 44 -10.20 -10.65 9.29
C LEU A 44 -11.37 -10.85 8.32
N LEU A 45 -11.19 -10.54 7.03
CA LEU A 45 -12.23 -10.76 6.01
C LEU A 45 -12.62 -12.23 5.91
N ARG A 46 -11.65 -13.17 5.87
CA ARG A 46 -11.94 -14.62 5.89
C ARG A 46 -12.66 -15.05 7.16
N SER A 47 -12.33 -14.48 8.32
CA SER A 47 -13.04 -14.76 9.58
C SER A 47 -14.50 -14.30 9.50
N ILE A 48 -14.73 -13.11 8.96
CA ILE A 48 -16.08 -12.56 8.74
C ILE A 48 -16.87 -13.38 7.71
N ALA A 49 -16.21 -13.90 6.67
CA ALA A 49 -16.81 -14.81 5.70
C ALA A 49 -17.13 -16.21 6.28
N GLY A 50 -16.49 -16.60 7.39
CA GLY A 50 -16.63 -17.94 7.99
C GLY A 50 -15.64 -18.97 7.44
N ASN A 51 -14.62 -18.53 6.69
CA ASN A 51 -13.58 -19.38 6.09
C ASN A 51 -12.31 -19.48 6.96
N PHE A 52 -12.32 -18.89 8.15
CA PHE A 52 -11.20 -18.92 9.09
C PHE A 52 -11.71 -18.79 10.53
N ASP A 53 -11.27 -19.68 11.41
CA ASP A 53 -11.66 -19.64 12.83
C ASP A 53 -10.77 -18.68 13.63
N PRO A 54 -11.36 -17.70 14.34
CA PRO A 54 -10.60 -16.81 15.19
C PRO A 54 -10.06 -17.55 16.43
N THR A 55 -8.94 -17.08 16.97
CA THR A 55 -8.32 -17.66 18.17
C THR A 55 -9.05 -17.23 19.45
N ALA A 56 -9.71 -16.08 19.42
CA ALA A 56 -10.48 -15.54 20.54
C ALA A 56 -11.66 -14.69 20.05
N GLY A 57 -12.65 -14.50 20.92
CA GLY A 57 -13.85 -13.71 20.62
C GLY A 57 -14.86 -14.46 19.75
N GLU A 58 -15.89 -13.75 19.31
CA GLU A 58 -16.98 -14.30 18.51
C GLU A 58 -17.39 -13.35 17.38
N ILE A 59 -17.86 -13.94 16.28
CA ILE A 59 -18.51 -13.25 15.16
C ILE A 59 -19.94 -13.77 15.09
N THR A 60 -20.90 -12.88 15.30
CA THR A 60 -22.33 -13.19 15.19
C THR A 60 -22.89 -12.53 13.93
N ARG A 61 -23.69 -13.28 13.17
CA ARG A 61 -24.33 -12.82 11.92
C ARG A 61 -25.83 -12.91 12.08
N SER A 62 -26.56 -12.02 11.41
CA SER A 62 -28.02 -12.13 11.32
C SER A 62 -28.41 -13.46 10.68
N ARG A 63 -29.52 -14.05 11.13
CA ARG A 63 -29.99 -15.34 10.64
C ARG A 63 -30.29 -15.26 9.14
N GLY A 64 -29.68 -16.14 8.36
CA GLY A 64 -29.86 -16.19 6.90
C GLY A 64 -28.99 -15.22 6.11
N LEU A 65 -28.13 -14.42 6.77
CA LEU A 65 -27.23 -13.48 6.10
C LEU A 65 -26.24 -14.21 5.19
N THR A 66 -26.27 -13.88 3.91
CA THR A 66 -25.29 -14.32 2.91
C THR A 66 -24.16 -13.30 2.80
N VAL A 67 -22.92 -13.78 2.80
CA VAL A 67 -21.72 -12.92 2.76
C VAL A 67 -20.91 -13.28 1.52
N GLY A 68 -20.82 -12.33 0.59
CA GLY A 68 -19.99 -12.43 -0.59
C GLY A 68 -18.56 -12.00 -0.29
N HIS A 69 -17.58 -12.89 -0.46
CA HIS A 69 -16.17 -12.59 -0.25
C HIS A 69 -15.38 -12.70 -1.56
N VAL A 70 -14.85 -11.57 -2.03
CA VAL A 70 -13.97 -11.51 -3.20
C VAL A 70 -12.54 -11.78 -2.74
N GLU A 71 -12.03 -12.96 -3.09
CA GLU A 71 -10.68 -13.38 -2.71
C GLU A 71 -9.59 -12.60 -3.43
N GLN A 72 -8.38 -12.58 -2.85
CA GLN A 72 -7.24 -11.87 -3.41
C GLN A 72 -6.73 -12.46 -4.74
N ASN A 73 -6.80 -13.78 -4.90
CA ASN A 73 -6.22 -14.50 -6.05
C ASN A 73 -7.29 -15.24 -6.83
N VAL A 74 -7.09 -15.36 -8.13
CA VAL A 74 -7.97 -16.15 -9.01
C VAL A 74 -7.72 -17.63 -8.76
N PRO A 75 -8.74 -18.43 -8.38
CA PRO A 75 -8.59 -19.88 -8.25
C PRO A 75 -8.17 -20.52 -9.58
N ALA A 76 -7.21 -21.45 -9.52
CA ALA A 76 -6.68 -22.12 -10.72
C ALA A 76 -7.76 -22.86 -11.53
N SER A 77 -8.83 -23.31 -10.88
CA SER A 77 -9.98 -23.97 -11.51
C SER A 77 -10.78 -23.04 -12.43
N LEU A 78 -10.70 -21.71 -12.26
CA LEU A 78 -11.42 -20.74 -13.08
C LEU A 78 -10.64 -20.33 -14.34
N LEU A 79 -9.32 -20.50 -14.35
CA LEU A 79 -8.45 -20.10 -15.46
C LEU A 79 -8.85 -20.67 -16.84
N PRO A 80 -9.27 -21.95 -16.98
CA PRO A 80 -9.66 -22.50 -18.28
C PRO A 80 -11.07 -22.10 -18.72
N LEU A 81 -11.90 -21.54 -17.84
CA LEU A 81 -13.28 -21.15 -18.18
C LEU A 81 -13.29 -19.83 -18.94
N SER A 82 -14.36 -19.57 -19.70
CA SER A 82 -14.63 -18.22 -20.22
C SER A 82 -14.96 -17.27 -19.06
N PHE A 83 -14.83 -15.95 -19.27
CA PHE A 83 -15.26 -14.96 -18.27
C PHE A 83 -16.71 -15.23 -17.86
N HIS A 84 -17.61 -15.35 -18.84
CA HIS A 84 -19.03 -15.60 -18.62
C HIS A 84 -19.24 -16.89 -17.80
N ASP A 85 -18.64 -18.01 -18.20
CA ASP A 85 -18.83 -19.29 -17.53
C ASP A 85 -18.22 -19.31 -16.12
N ALA A 86 -17.14 -18.57 -15.89
CA ALA A 86 -16.56 -18.40 -14.57
C ALA A 86 -17.54 -17.68 -13.62
N VAL A 87 -18.27 -16.67 -14.10
CA VAL A 87 -19.33 -16.00 -13.32
C VAL A 87 -20.54 -16.92 -13.14
N LEU A 88 -21.00 -17.56 -14.21
CA LEU A 88 -22.13 -18.51 -14.17
C LEU A 88 -21.89 -19.65 -13.16
N SER A 89 -20.64 -20.11 -13.03
CA SER A 89 -20.26 -21.19 -12.10
C SER A 89 -20.47 -20.87 -10.61
N ALA A 90 -20.74 -19.62 -10.25
CA ALA A 90 -21.10 -19.26 -8.88
C ALA A 90 -22.59 -19.47 -8.55
N LEU A 91 -23.45 -19.59 -9.57
CA LEU A 91 -24.84 -19.92 -9.36
C LEU A 91 -25.01 -21.42 -9.10
N PRO A 92 -25.97 -21.82 -8.24
CA PRO A 92 -26.44 -23.20 -8.15
C PRO A 92 -26.81 -23.78 -9.53
N ALA A 93 -26.61 -25.08 -9.75
CA ALA A 93 -26.77 -25.69 -11.08
C ALA A 93 -28.19 -25.50 -11.67
N ASP A 94 -29.22 -25.55 -10.83
CA ASP A 94 -30.61 -25.29 -11.19
C ASP A 94 -30.87 -23.82 -11.59
N GLN A 95 -30.17 -22.88 -10.96
CA GLN A 95 -30.21 -21.47 -11.33
C GLN A 95 -29.37 -21.20 -12.58
N ALA A 96 -28.22 -21.83 -12.75
CA ALA A 96 -27.36 -21.62 -13.91
C ALA A 96 -28.08 -21.95 -15.24
N GLU A 97 -28.96 -22.96 -15.25
CA GLU A 97 -29.74 -23.32 -16.43
C GLU A 97 -30.87 -22.31 -16.77
N ASN A 98 -31.49 -21.71 -15.75
CA ASN A 98 -32.71 -20.89 -15.92
C ASN A 98 -32.46 -19.38 -15.76
N GLU A 99 -31.37 -19.01 -15.10
CA GLU A 99 -31.04 -17.64 -14.66
C GLU A 99 -29.69 -17.16 -15.21
N SER A 100 -29.19 -17.76 -16.30
CA SER A 100 -27.97 -17.30 -16.97
C SER A 100 -28.00 -15.81 -17.33
N TRP A 101 -29.19 -15.25 -17.61
CA TRP A 101 -29.41 -13.82 -17.86
C TRP A 101 -28.93 -12.91 -16.72
N ARG A 102 -28.87 -13.41 -15.47
CA ARG A 102 -28.32 -12.65 -14.33
C ARG A 102 -26.83 -12.35 -14.53
N VAL A 103 -26.11 -13.26 -15.19
CA VAL A 103 -24.70 -13.05 -15.53
C VAL A 103 -24.58 -11.84 -16.45
N ASP A 104 -25.36 -11.77 -17.52
CA ASP A 104 -25.31 -10.65 -18.46
C ASP A 104 -25.60 -9.31 -17.79
N ILE A 105 -26.60 -9.23 -16.90
CA ILE A 105 -26.90 -8.01 -16.13
C ILE A 105 -25.72 -7.58 -15.26
N VAL A 106 -25.07 -8.53 -14.56
CA VAL A 106 -23.93 -8.22 -13.72
C VAL A 106 -22.73 -7.75 -14.57
N LEU A 107 -22.51 -8.38 -15.72
CA LEU A 107 -21.45 -8.00 -16.65
C LEU A 107 -21.70 -6.61 -17.25
N ASP A 108 -22.96 -6.28 -17.56
CA ASP A 108 -23.36 -4.94 -18.01
C ASP A 108 -23.16 -3.91 -16.91
N ALA A 109 -23.57 -4.21 -15.66
CA ALA A 109 -23.41 -3.31 -14.52
C ALA A 109 -21.94 -3.02 -14.16
N LEU A 110 -21.02 -3.90 -14.55
CA LEU A 110 -19.57 -3.72 -14.40
C LEU A 110 -18.89 -3.21 -15.69
N ASP A 111 -19.68 -2.81 -16.70
CA ASP A 111 -19.22 -2.34 -18.01
C ASP A 111 -18.23 -3.30 -18.70
N VAL A 112 -18.45 -4.61 -18.59
CA VAL A 112 -17.56 -5.63 -19.19
C VAL A 112 -17.78 -5.69 -20.70
N PRO A 113 -16.76 -5.42 -21.54
CA PRO A 113 -16.86 -5.49 -22.98
C PRO A 113 -17.29 -6.88 -23.46
N GLU A 114 -18.24 -6.94 -24.40
CA GLU A 114 -18.79 -8.19 -24.94
C GLU A 114 -17.69 -9.12 -25.50
N VAL A 115 -16.70 -8.55 -26.18
CA VAL A 115 -15.54 -9.27 -26.76
C VAL A 115 -14.71 -10.02 -25.70
N LEU A 116 -14.75 -9.60 -24.44
CA LEU A 116 -14.02 -10.25 -23.35
C LEU A 116 -14.83 -11.37 -22.69
N ARG A 117 -16.17 -11.36 -22.79
CA ARG A 117 -17.05 -12.30 -22.08
C ARG A 117 -16.79 -13.76 -22.46
N ALA A 118 -16.48 -13.99 -23.73
CA ALA A 118 -16.19 -15.32 -24.29
C ALA A 118 -14.72 -15.75 -24.16
N ARG A 119 -13.80 -14.85 -23.76
CA ARG A 119 -12.37 -15.19 -23.63
C ARG A 119 -12.12 -16.02 -22.39
N ALA A 120 -11.13 -16.92 -22.47
CA ALA A 120 -10.67 -17.67 -21.31
C ALA A 120 -10.09 -16.73 -20.26
N VAL A 121 -10.34 -17.03 -18.97
CA VAL A 121 -9.85 -16.21 -17.86
C VAL A 121 -8.32 -16.11 -17.87
N SER A 122 -7.62 -17.17 -18.28
CA SER A 122 -6.17 -17.20 -18.45
C SER A 122 -5.62 -16.19 -19.48
N GLU A 123 -6.44 -15.75 -20.43
CA GLU A 123 -6.08 -14.79 -21.49
C GLU A 123 -6.43 -13.33 -21.10
N LEU A 124 -7.18 -13.15 -20.02
CA LEU A 124 -7.55 -11.84 -19.52
C LEU A 124 -6.37 -11.17 -18.80
N SER A 125 -6.27 -9.85 -18.90
CA SER A 125 -5.38 -9.08 -18.02
C SER A 125 -5.78 -9.29 -16.54
N GLY A 126 -4.83 -9.22 -15.61
CA GLY A 126 -5.10 -9.39 -14.18
C GLY A 126 -6.24 -8.51 -13.65
N GLY A 127 -6.38 -7.27 -14.14
CA GLY A 127 -7.49 -6.41 -13.74
C GLY A 127 -8.88 -6.88 -14.22
N TRP A 128 -8.96 -7.49 -15.39
CA TRP A 128 -10.21 -8.12 -15.86
C TRP A 128 -10.52 -9.40 -15.08
N GLN A 129 -9.50 -10.18 -14.71
CA GLN A 129 -9.69 -11.34 -13.84
C GLN A 129 -10.22 -10.90 -12.46
N ARG A 130 -9.75 -9.76 -11.93
CA ARG A 130 -10.24 -9.19 -10.68
C ARG A 130 -11.70 -8.76 -10.76
N LEU A 131 -12.10 -8.07 -11.83
CA LEU A 131 -13.51 -7.71 -12.07
C LEU A 131 -14.39 -8.95 -12.28
N MET A 132 -13.87 -10.03 -12.88
CA MET A 132 -14.57 -11.30 -12.98
C MET A 132 -14.85 -11.92 -11.60
N LEU A 133 -13.89 -11.91 -10.68
CA LEU A 133 -14.12 -12.40 -9.32
C LEU A 133 -15.21 -11.59 -8.59
N LEU A 134 -15.24 -10.27 -8.81
CA LEU A 134 -16.28 -9.40 -8.29
C LEU A 134 -17.66 -9.77 -8.88
N ALA A 135 -17.76 -9.89 -10.20
CA ALA A 135 -18.97 -10.31 -10.89
C ALA A 135 -19.49 -11.66 -10.38
N ARG A 136 -18.58 -12.63 -10.21
CA ARG A 136 -18.85 -13.97 -9.70
C ARG A 136 -19.42 -13.95 -8.28
N VAL A 137 -18.98 -13.03 -7.43
CA VAL A 137 -19.56 -12.89 -6.08
C VAL A 137 -20.89 -12.15 -6.15
N TRP A 138 -20.99 -11.08 -6.94
CA TRP A 138 -22.18 -10.24 -7.03
C TRP A 138 -23.38 -10.93 -7.67
N VAL A 139 -23.18 -11.83 -8.63
CA VAL A 139 -24.26 -12.59 -9.29
C VAL A 139 -25.07 -13.44 -8.31
N SER A 140 -24.50 -13.77 -7.14
CA SER A 140 -25.21 -14.48 -6.07
C SER A 140 -26.09 -13.58 -5.18
N GLU A 141 -26.11 -12.27 -5.43
CA GLU A 141 -26.84 -11.25 -4.67
C GLU A 141 -26.64 -11.35 -3.14
N PRO A 142 -25.38 -11.23 -2.66
CA PRO A 142 -25.09 -11.37 -1.24
C PRO A 142 -25.63 -10.19 -0.43
N ASP A 143 -26.07 -10.45 0.80
CA ASP A 143 -26.53 -9.42 1.74
C ASP A 143 -25.41 -8.52 2.25
N ALA A 144 -24.15 -8.96 2.18
CA ALA A 144 -22.96 -8.19 2.57
C ALA A 144 -21.78 -8.53 1.66
N LEU A 145 -20.96 -7.52 1.32
CA LEU A 145 -19.78 -7.68 0.48
C LEU A 145 -18.48 -7.46 1.25
N LEU A 146 -17.52 -8.35 1.04
CA LEU A 146 -16.16 -8.27 1.56
C LEU A 146 -15.18 -8.26 0.38
N LEU A 147 -14.41 -7.18 0.25
CA LEU A 147 -13.48 -6.98 -0.86
C LEU A 147 -12.03 -6.93 -0.35
N ASP A 148 -11.19 -7.84 -0.81
CA ASP A 148 -9.78 -7.92 -0.42
C ASP A 148 -8.83 -7.44 -1.52
N GLU A 149 -8.28 -6.23 -1.33
CA GLU A 149 -7.42 -5.49 -2.25
C GLU A 149 -8.02 -5.33 -3.67
N PRO A 150 -9.26 -4.83 -3.81
CA PRO A 150 -9.98 -4.89 -5.08
C PRO A 150 -9.35 -4.00 -6.17
N THR A 151 -8.53 -3.01 -5.80
CA THR A 151 -7.84 -2.11 -6.73
C THR A 151 -6.51 -2.67 -7.27
N ASN A 152 -5.98 -3.74 -6.68
CA ASN A 152 -4.71 -4.30 -7.14
C ASN A 152 -4.80 -4.76 -8.59
N HIS A 153 -3.78 -4.41 -9.38
CA HIS A 153 -3.68 -4.71 -10.82
C HIS A 153 -4.75 -4.02 -11.70
N LEU A 154 -5.52 -3.08 -11.14
CA LEU A 154 -6.42 -2.22 -11.91
C LEU A 154 -5.68 -0.97 -12.36
N ASP A 155 -6.02 -0.50 -13.56
CA ASP A 155 -5.64 0.82 -14.03
C ASP A 155 -6.69 1.86 -13.62
N LEU A 156 -6.36 3.14 -13.78
CA LEU A 156 -7.22 4.25 -13.37
C LEU A 156 -8.65 4.15 -13.93
N ALA A 157 -8.80 3.70 -15.18
CA ALA A 157 -10.12 3.50 -15.79
C ALA A 157 -10.92 2.38 -15.10
N LYS A 158 -10.31 1.23 -14.82
CA LYS A 158 -10.99 0.14 -14.09
C LYS A 158 -11.24 0.51 -12.62
N ILE A 159 -10.35 1.27 -11.99
CA ILE A 159 -10.58 1.82 -10.65
C ILE A 159 -11.82 2.73 -10.68
N GLY A 160 -11.92 3.66 -11.63
CA GLY A 160 -13.08 4.54 -11.78
C GLY A 160 -14.40 3.76 -11.98
N ARG A 161 -14.39 2.71 -12.81
CA ARG A 161 -15.55 1.81 -12.97
C ARG A 161 -15.94 1.11 -11.68
N LEU A 162 -14.95 0.59 -10.95
CA LEU A 162 -15.20 -0.07 -9.66
C LEU A 162 -15.76 0.91 -8.62
N GLU A 163 -15.25 2.15 -8.58
CA GLU A 163 -15.78 3.22 -7.73
C GLU A 163 -17.23 3.55 -8.07
N ALA A 164 -17.53 3.73 -9.36
CA ALA A 164 -18.88 4.01 -9.84
C ALA A 164 -19.84 2.88 -9.47
N TRP A 165 -19.45 1.63 -9.71
CA TRP A 165 -20.23 0.45 -9.36
C TRP A 165 -20.48 0.35 -7.84
N LEU A 166 -19.44 0.52 -7.01
CA LEU A 166 -19.57 0.49 -5.54
C LEU A 166 -20.51 1.57 -5.00
N ASN A 167 -20.47 2.75 -5.60
CA ASN A 167 -21.32 3.88 -5.24
C ASN A 167 -22.75 3.73 -5.76
N ALA A 168 -22.97 2.94 -6.81
CA ALA A 168 -24.28 2.60 -7.34
C ALA A 168 -24.96 1.41 -6.63
N LEU A 169 -24.21 0.65 -5.81
CA LEU A 169 -24.76 -0.46 -5.03
C LEU A 169 -25.94 -0.01 -4.14
N PRO A 170 -26.90 -0.90 -3.88
CA PRO A 170 -27.97 -0.64 -2.93
C PRO A 170 -27.41 -0.13 -1.59
N ARG A 171 -28.05 0.91 -1.05
CA ARG A 171 -27.60 1.57 0.18
C ARG A 171 -27.69 0.68 1.41
N ASP A 172 -28.44 -0.39 1.35
CA ASP A 172 -28.71 -1.28 2.47
C ASP A 172 -27.69 -2.43 2.58
N VAL A 173 -27.06 -2.81 1.48
CA VAL A 173 -25.97 -3.82 1.44
C VAL A 173 -24.71 -3.21 2.08
N PRO A 174 -24.19 -3.67 3.23
CA PRO A 174 -22.90 -3.23 3.74
C PRO A 174 -21.73 -3.75 2.89
N VAL A 175 -20.66 -2.95 2.82
CA VAL A 175 -19.41 -3.33 2.15
C VAL A 175 -18.24 -3.11 3.11
N LEU A 176 -17.37 -4.11 3.23
CA LEU A 176 -16.06 -3.97 3.88
C LEU A 176 -14.98 -4.08 2.80
N VAL A 177 -14.08 -3.09 2.76
CA VAL A 177 -13.03 -2.98 1.75
C VAL A 177 -11.67 -2.97 2.43
N ALA A 178 -10.87 -4.00 2.25
CA ALA A 178 -9.44 -3.94 2.55
C ALA A 178 -8.70 -3.40 1.32
N SER A 179 -8.02 -2.27 1.46
CA SER A 179 -7.24 -1.67 0.37
C SER A 179 -6.06 -0.87 0.92
N HIS A 180 -5.04 -0.68 0.08
CA HIS A 180 -3.98 0.31 0.28
C HIS A 180 -4.16 1.56 -0.60
N ASP A 181 -5.17 1.62 -1.45
CA ASP A 181 -5.48 2.79 -2.28
C ASP A 181 -6.29 3.81 -1.47
N ARG A 182 -5.62 4.89 -1.07
CA ARG A 182 -6.18 5.96 -0.23
C ARG A 182 -7.32 6.70 -0.92
N ALA A 183 -7.14 7.02 -2.20
CA ALA A 183 -8.14 7.76 -2.97
C ALA A 183 -9.39 6.92 -3.21
N PHE A 184 -9.22 5.61 -3.45
CA PHE A 184 -10.33 4.66 -3.56
C PHE A 184 -11.10 4.52 -2.25
N LEU A 185 -10.40 4.41 -1.12
CA LEU A 185 -11.05 4.37 0.19
C LEU A 185 -11.84 5.65 0.47
N ASP A 186 -11.30 6.82 0.15
CA ASP A 186 -12.03 8.10 0.29
C ASP A 186 -13.27 8.16 -0.61
N ALA A 187 -13.19 7.64 -1.83
CA ALA A 187 -14.27 7.70 -2.80
C ALA A 187 -15.41 6.70 -2.54
N THR A 188 -15.13 5.59 -1.82
CA THR A 188 -16.05 4.46 -1.69
C THR A 188 -16.45 4.12 -0.25
N THR A 189 -15.79 4.70 0.76
CA THR A 189 -16.02 4.37 2.17
C THR A 189 -16.53 5.55 3.01
N ASN A 190 -17.33 5.26 4.03
CA ASN A 190 -17.88 6.24 4.97
C ASN A 190 -17.39 6.03 6.42
N ARG A 191 -16.69 4.91 6.67
CA ARG A 191 -16.08 4.56 7.95
C ARG A 191 -14.72 3.94 7.68
N THR A 192 -13.76 4.13 8.58
CA THR A 192 -12.43 3.53 8.45
C THR A 192 -12.02 2.86 9.75
N LEU A 193 -11.66 1.58 9.65
CA LEU A 193 -11.07 0.77 10.70
C LEU A 193 -9.55 0.70 10.50
N PHE A 194 -8.79 1.15 11.49
CA PHE A 194 -7.34 0.95 11.52
C PHE A 194 -7.04 -0.31 12.34
N LEU A 195 -6.75 -1.41 11.63
CA LEU A 195 -6.46 -2.70 12.23
C LEU A 195 -5.03 -2.71 12.78
N ARG A 196 -4.94 -2.74 14.11
CA ARG A 196 -3.69 -2.73 14.89
C ARG A 196 -3.58 -4.01 15.74
N PRO A 197 -2.36 -4.44 16.13
CA PRO A 197 -2.15 -5.60 17.01
C PRO A 197 -2.96 -5.54 18.31
N GLU A 198 -3.06 -4.34 18.86
CA GLU A 198 -3.90 -4.00 19.99
C GLU A 198 -4.64 -2.72 19.65
N GLN A 199 -5.87 -2.58 20.15
CA GLN A 199 -6.65 -1.34 20.05
C GLN A 199 -6.79 -0.87 18.60
N SER A 200 -7.71 -1.50 17.86
CA SER A 200 -8.03 -1.11 16.49
C SER A 200 -9.12 -0.04 16.48
N PRO A 201 -8.79 1.26 16.35
CA PRO A 201 -9.79 2.31 16.36
C PRO A 201 -10.59 2.32 15.06
N ILE A 202 -11.85 2.73 15.17
CA ILE A 202 -12.75 2.92 14.04
C ILE A 202 -13.34 4.32 14.09
N PHE A 203 -13.38 4.97 12.94
CA PHE A 203 -13.91 6.31 12.79
C PHE A 203 -15.08 6.30 11.81
N ALA A 204 -16.11 7.10 12.09
CA ALA A 204 -17.21 7.35 11.16
C ALA A 204 -16.83 8.42 10.11
N LEU A 205 -15.68 8.19 9.46
CA LEU A 205 -15.06 9.08 8.51
C LEU A 205 -14.44 8.26 7.37
N PRO A 206 -14.43 8.80 6.13
CA PRO A 206 -13.58 8.29 5.05
C PRO A 206 -12.10 8.38 5.41
N TYR A 207 -11.27 7.65 4.67
CA TYR A 207 -9.87 7.40 5.00
C TYR A 207 -9.07 8.64 5.39
N SER A 208 -8.99 9.68 4.54
CA SER A 208 -8.10 10.82 4.81
C SER A 208 -8.49 11.57 6.09
N ARG A 209 -9.79 11.72 6.34
CA ARG A 209 -10.29 12.37 7.56
C ARG A 209 -10.11 11.47 8.78
N ALA A 210 -10.32 10.17 8.62
CA ALA A 210 -10.09 9.19 9.67
C ALA A 210 -8.61 9.12 10.06
N ARG A 211 -7.69 9.28 9.10
CA ARG A 211 -6.25 9.31 9.36
C ARG A 211 -5.86 10.53 10.17
N ALA A 212 -6.34 11.72 9.81
CA ALA A 212 -6.11 12.92 10.62
C ALA A 212 -6.65 12.79 12.05
N ALA A 213 -7.84 12.18 12.22
CA ALA A 213 -8.42 11.91 13.53
C ALA A 213 -7.59 10.89 14.33
N LEU A 214 -7.05 9.87 13.66
CA LEU A 214 -6.15 8.88 14.27
C LEU A 214 -4.87 9.55 14.77
N ASP A 215 -4.24 10.39 13.95
CA ASP A 215 -3.02 11.11 14.31
C ASP A 215 -3.24 12.02 15.53
N GLU A 216 -4.41 12.67 15.64
CA GLU A 216 -4.77 13.46 16.81
C GLU A 216 -4.95 12.61 18.07
N VAL A 217 -5.62 11.46 17.94
CA VAL A 217 -5.78 10.48 19.04
C VAL A 217 -4.41 10.00 19.51
N ASP A 218 -3.56 9.51 18.60
CA ASP A 218 -2.22 9.01 18.93
C ASP A 218 -1.34 10.10 19.56
N ALA A 219 -1.38 11.33 19.04
CA ALA A 219 -0.65 12.47 19.61
C ALA A 219 -1.18 12.86 21.01
N SER A 220 -2.46 12.68 21.28
CA SER A 220 -3.06 12.92 22.59
C SER A 220 -2.63 11.84 23.61
N GLU A 221 -2.59 10.58 23.17
CA GLU A 221 -2.13 9.44 23.96
C GLU A 221 -0.65 9.57 24.29
N GLU A 222 0.18 9.96 23.32
CA GLU A 222 1.62 10.19 23.55
C GLU A 222 1.83 11.31 24.57
N ARG A 223 1.10 12.43 24.45
CA ARG A 223 1.16 13.51 25.45
C ARG A 223 0.71 13.06 26.83
N ARG A 224 -0.26 12.14 26.94
CA ARG A 224 -0.69 11.55 28.21
C ARG A 224 0.39 10.65 28.78
N TYR A 225 0.91 9.73 27.97
CA TYR A 225 2.02 8.84 28.34
C TYR A 225 3.23 9.61 28.86
N GLN A 226 3.68 10.64 28.14
CA GLN A 226 4.81 11.48 28.56
C GLN A 226 4.56 12.22 29.88
N ARG A 227 3.32 12.64 30.14
CA ARG A 227 2.95 13.25 31.43
C ARG A 227 2.98 12.23 32.56
N ASP A 228 2.37 11.07 32.36
CA ASP A 228 2.29 10.01 33.36
C ASP A 228 3.70 9.49 33.71
N MET A 229 4.57 9.31 32.72
CA MET A 229 5.97 8.94 32.91
C MET A 229 6.78 10.01 33.65
N LYS A 230 6.57 11.29 33.35
CA LYS A 230 7.21 12.39 34.11
C LYS A 230 6.78 12.39 35.58
N VAL A 231 5.51 12.16 35.86
CA VAL A 231 4.98 12.08 37.23
C VAL A 231 5.56 10.88 37.97
N ALA A 232 5.61 9.70 37.34
CA ALA A 232 6.22 8.51 37.92
C ALA A 232 7.70 8.73 38.26
N GLN A 233 8.47 9.35 37.35
CA GLN A 233 9.87 9.71 37.60
C GLN A 233 10.02 10.68 38.78
N GLN A 234 9.15 11.69 38.89
CA GLN A 234 9.17 12.62 40.03
C GLN A 234 8.89 11.90 41.35
N LEU A 235 7.89 11.00 41.38
CA LEU A 235 7.58 10.19 42.56
C LEU A 235 8.75 9.29 42.97
N ARG A 236 9.46 8.68 42.01
CA ARG A 236 10.68 7.90 42.29
C ARG A 236 11.80 8.76 42.87
N ARG A 237 12.04 9.96 42.33
CA ARG A 237 13.04 10.90 42.88
C ARG A 237 12.70 11.31 44.31
N GLN A 238 11.43 11.60 44.60
CA GLN A 238 10.96 11.91 45.95
C GLN A 238 11.13 10.71 46.88
N ALA A 239 10.76 9.51 46.44
CA ALA A 239 10.96 8.28 47.20
C ALA A 239 12.45 8.02 47.50
N ALA A 240 13.34 8.20 46.53
CA ALA A 240 14.78 8.04 46.72
C ALA A 240 15.35 9.04 47.75
N LYS A 241 14.92 10.32 47.67
CA LYS A 241 15.32 11.34 48.65
C LYS A 241 14.82 10.99 50.06
N LEU A 242 13.56 10.58 50.19
CA LEU A 242 12.98 10.18 51.48
C LEU A 242 13.61 8.89 52.04
N ASN A 243 13.99 7.96 51.18
CA ASN A 243 14.69 6.73 51.58
C ASN A 243 16.04 7.05 52.23
N ASN A 244 16.83 7.93 51.59
CA ASN A 244 18.13 8.32 52.12
C ASN A 244 18.00 9.06 53.47
N ILE A 245 17.01 9.93 53.61
CA ILE A 245 16.73 10.63 54.88
C ILE A 245 16.22 9.65 55.95
N GLY A 246 15.31 8.73 55.58
CA GLY A 246 14.75 7.74 56.49
C GLY A 246 15.79 6.79 57.06
N ILE A 247 16.71 6.31 56.23
CA ILE A 247 17.83 5.45 56.66
C ILE A 247 18.77 6.21 57.61
N ASN A 248 19.12 7.45 57.29
CA ASN A 248 20.03 8.26 58.12
C ASN A 248 19.40 8.73 59.45
N SER A 249 18.07 8.79 59.53
CA SER A 249 17.33 9.29 60.71
C SER A 249 16.64 8.20 61.53
N GLY A 250 16.64 6.94 61.07
CA GLY A 250 15.97 5.82 61.74
C GLY A 250 14.43 5.95 61.79
N SER A 251 13.82 6.68 60.84
CA SER A 251 12.39 6.97 60.87
C SER A 251 11.56 5.95 60.09
N ASP A 252 10.82 5.10 60.81
CA ASP A 252 9.91 4.10 60.21
C ASP A 252 8.81 4.73 59.33
N LEU A 253 8.32 5.91 59.72
CA LEU A 253 7.29 6.64 58.98
C LEU A 253 7.79 7.05 57.58
N LEU A 254 9.05 7.50 57.48
CA LEU A 254 9.65 7.88 56.19
C LEU A 254 9.89 6.64 55.30
N THR A 255 10.19 5.49 55.89
CA THR A 255 10.32 4.21 55.18
C THR A 255 8.98 3.73 54.60
N ILE A 256 7.89 3.81 55.38
CA ILE A 256 6.53 3.48 54.92
C ILE A 256 6.10 4.42 53.78
N LYS A 257 6.31 5.74 53.94
CA LYS A 257 5.97 6.75 52.93
C LYS A 257 6.77 6.55 51.63
N THR A 258 8.04 6.16 51.74
CA THR A 258 8.89 5.77 50.60
C THR A 258 8.29 4.58 49.84
N LYS A 259 7.85 3.54 50.55
CA LYS A 259 7.20 2.36 49.94
C LYS A 259 5.92 2.74 49.20
N GLN A 260 5.08 3.59 49.79
CA GLN A 260 3.84 4.07 49.17
C GLN A 260 4.11 4.89 47.89
N LEU A 261 5.10 5.77 47.90
CA LEU A 261 5.48 6.56 46.72
C LEU A 261 6.03 5.68 45.59
N LYS A 262 6.83 4.66 45.94
CA LYS A 262 7.30 3.66 44.96
C LYS A 262 6.14 2.89 44.33
N GLN A 263 5.20 2.39 45.14
CA GLN A 263 4.01 1.69 44.64
C GLN A 263 3.13 2.57 43.76
N ARG A 264 2.99 3.87 44.09
CA ARG A 264 2.24 4.81 43.26
C ARG A 264 2.93 5.08 41.92
N ALA A 265 4.27 5.20 41.92
CA ALA A 265 5.04 5.34 40.69
C ALA A 265 4.92 4.09 39.80
N GLU A 266 5.03 2.90 40.40
CA GLU A 266 4.87 1.61 39.72
C GLU A 266 3.49 1.46 39.07
N ARG A 267 2.41 1.77 39.79
CA ARG A 267 1.05 1.76 39.20
C ARG A 267 0.89 2.73 38.02
N LEU A 268 1.55 3.90 38.07
CA LEU A 268 1.51 4.85 36.95
C LEU A 268 2.31 4.34 35.75
N GLU A 269 3.46 3.70 35.98
CA GLU A 269 4.25 3.08 34.91
C GLU A 269 3.51 1.88 34.29
N ASP A 270 2.88 1.03 35.10
CA ASP A 270 2.12 -0.14 34.62
C ASP A 270 0.86 0.26 33.84
N ALA A 271 0.21 1.36 34.23
CA ALA A 271 -0.96 1.89 33.54
C ALA A 271 -0.61 2.73 32.30
N ALA A 272 0.59 3.29 32.25
CA ALA A 272 1.05 4.12 31.14
C ALA A 272 1.42 3.23 29.94
N LYS A 273 0.58 3.24 28.92
CA LYS A 273 0.88 2.62 27.64
C LYS A 273 1.52 3.66 26.71
N PRO A 274 2.65 3.35 26.05
CA PRO A 274 3.16 4.22 25.00
C PRO A 274 2.10 4.34 23.90
N ALA A 275 2.04 5.49 23.22
CA ALA A 275 1.17 5.62 22.06
C ALA A 275 1.53 4.52 21.05
N HIS A 276 0.52 4.05 20.31
CA HIS A 276 0.77 3.08 19.26
C HIS A 276 1.63 3.72 18.17
N GLN A 277 2.93 3.45 18.22
CA GLN A 277 3.83 3.67 17.11
C GLN A 277 3.96 2.31 16.43
N GLU A 278 3.39 2.15 15.23
CA GLU A 278 3.92 1.14 14.34
C GLU A 278 5.39 1.48 14.16
N ARG A 279 6.26 0.61 14.70
CA ARG A 279 7.69 0.70 14.44
C ARG A 279 7.82 0.46 12.95
N SER A 280 7.86 1.54 12.15
CA SER A 280 8.12 1.45 10.73
C SER A 280 9.32 0.54 10.58
N ALA A 281 9.12 -0.59 9.90
CA ALA A 281 10.17 -1.56 9.66
C ALA A 281 11.19 -0.93 8.69
N GLY A 282 12.07 -0.09 9.24
CA GLY A 282 13.01 0.74 8.51
C GLY A 282 12.35 1.96 7.87
N ALA A 283 12.71 3.16 8.33
CA ALA A 283 12.41 4.37 7.57
C ALA A 283 13.02 4.23 6.16
N ILE A 284 12.20 4.36 5.12
CA ILE A 284 12.69 4.49 3.75
C ILE A 284 13.62 5.70 3.73
N ARG A 285 14.87 5.48 3.32
CA ARG A 285 15.86 6.54 3.18
C ARG A 285 16.40 6.48 1.77
N LEU A 286 16.33 7.58 1.06
CA LEU A 286 16.93 7.74 -0.24
C LEU A 286 18.26 8.47 -0.03
N ALA A 287 19.27 8.06 -0.78
CA ALA A 287 20.54 8.77 -0.78
C ALA A 287 20.57 9.72 -1.97
N ASN A 288 21.25 10.84 -1.84
CA ASN A 288 21.44 11.80 -2.93
C ASN A 288 22.92 12.14 -3.05
N ARG A 289 23.52 11.81 -4.19
CA ARG A 289 24.84 12.35 -4.55
C ARG A 289 24.66 13.73 -5.16
N GLY A 290 25.28 14.74 -4.57
CA GLY A 290 25.29 16.09 -5.13
C GLY A 290 25.73 16.07 -6.60
N THR A 291 24.95 16.76 -7.45
CA THR A 291 25.27 17.01 -8.85
C THR A 291 25.33 18.51 -9.08
N HIS A 292 26.33 18.98 -9.81
CA HIS A 292 26.45 20.41 -10.16
C HIS A 292 25.71 20.78 -11.45
N ALA A 293 25.22 19.80 -12.20
CA ALA A 293 24.45 20.01 -13.41
C ALA A 293 23.00 20.37 -13.07
N LYS A 294 22.56 21.56 -13.54
CA LYS A 294 21.18 22.01 -13.38
C LYS A 294 20.19 21.22 -14.25
N ILE A 295 20.60 20.82 -15.45
CA ILE A 295 19.81 20.00 -16.37
C ILE A 295 20.39 18.58 -16.34
N LEU A 296 19.54 17.61 -16.03
CA LEU A 296 19.90 16.20 -15.88
C LEU A 296 19.70 15.44 -17.20
N VAL A 297 18.53 15.60 -17.81
CA VAL A 297 18.13 14.92 -19.05
C VAL A 297 17.53 15.94 -20.02
N THR A 298 17.94 15.87 -21.29
CA THR A 298 17.40 16.70 -22.38
C THR A 298 16.77 15.81 -23.44
N LEU A 299 15.53 16.15 -23.81
CA LEU A 299 14.75 15.54 -24.87
C LEU A 299 14.57 16.58 -25.98
N ASP A 300 15.11 16.33 -27.17
CA ASP A 300 15.02 17.21 -28.34
C ASP A 300 14.19 16.55 -29.45
N ASP A 301 12.87 16.58 -29.30
CA ASP A 301 11.91 15.93 -30.20
C ASP A 301 12.18 14.43 -30.41
N VAL A 302 12.34 13.70 -29.31
CA VAL A 302 12.57 12.25 -29.32
C VAL A 302 11.30 11.55 -29.82
N GLN A 303 11.47 10.64 -30.77
CA GLN A 303 10.41 9.75 -31.25
C GLN A 303 10.36 8.49 -30.39
N VAL A 304 9.22 8.25 -29.76
CA VAL A 304 8.98 7.07 -28.93
C VAL A 304 8.18 6.05 -29.73
N GLU A 305 8.66 4.82 -29.77
CA GLU A 305 8.12 3.75 -30.63
C GLU A 305 7.91 2.44 -29.86
N THR A 306 7.03 1.59 -30.39
CA THR A 306 6.90 0.19 -29.95
C THR A 306 8.18 -0.60 -30.28
N PRO A 307 8.39 -1.79 -29.66
CA PRO A 307 9.50 -2.67 -30.04
C PRO A 307 9.53 -3.01 -31.54
N ASP A 308 8.36 -3.07 -32.18
CA ASP A 308 8.20 -3.37 -33.60
C ASP A 308 8.36 -2.12 -34.50
N GLY A 309 8.74 -0.97 -33.94
CA GLY A 309 9.00 0.27 -34.69
C GLY A 309 7.75 1.10 -35.02
N THR A 310 6.60 0.79 -34.43
CA THR A 310 5.39 1.62 -34.64
C THR A 310 5.49 2.91 -33.80
N PRO A 311 5.30 4.10 -34.41
CA PRO A 311 5.41 5.37 -33.68
C PRO A 311 4.25 5.53 -32.68
N LEU A 312 4.60 5.85 -31.43
CA LEU A 312 3.65 6.12 -30.35
C LEU A 312 3.41 7.62 -30.18
N PHE A 313 4.48 8.37 -29.86
CA PHE A 313 4.39 9.82 -29.69
C PHE A 313 5.75 10.51 -29.88
N ARG A 314 5.72 11.84 -29.97
CA ARG A 314 6.93 12.69 -29.93
C ARG A 314 6.99 13.53 -28.67
N THR A 315 8.19 13.66 -28.09
CA THR A 315 8.38 14.40 -26.83
C THR A 315 8.35 15.92 -27.02
N GLY A 316 8.61 16.41 -28.23
CA GLY A 316 9.03 17.80 -28.43
C GLY A 316 10.30 18.13 -27.64
N LYS A 317 10.57 19.43 -27.47
CA LYS A 317 11.68 19.91 -26.65
C LYS A 317 11.29 19.92 -25.17
N ARG A 318 11.96 19.11 -24.35
CA ARG A 318 11.75 18.98 -22.91
C ARG A 318 13.09 18.78 -22.19
N TRP A 319 13.10 19.11 -20.91
CA TRP A 319 14.26 18.89 -20.05
C TRP A 319 13.81 18.54 -18.65
N ILE A 320 14.64 17.77 -17.95
CA ILE A 320 14.50 17.42 -16.54
C ILE A 320 15.61 18.12 -15.79
N CYS A 321 15.26 18.96 -14.83
CA CYS A 321 16.20 19.66 -13.97
C CYS A 321 16.45 18.90 -12.66
N GLN A 322 17.51 19.30 -11.96
CA GLN A 322 17.74 18.84 -10.59
C GLN A 322 16.62 19.34 -9.68
N GLY A 323 16.06 18.44 -8.87
CA GLY A 323 14.95 18.71 -7.97
C GLY A 323 13.57 18.42 -8.56
N ASP A 324 13.45 18.30 -9.88
CA ASP A 324 12.17 18.03 -10.55
C ASP A 324 11.64 16.64 -10.14
N ARG A 325 10.36 16.58 -9.75
CA ARG A 325 9.60 15.35 -9.52
C ARG A 325 8.51 15.26 -10.58
N ILE A 326 8.94 14.86 -11.78
CA ILE A 326 8.09 14.84 -12.97
C ILE A 326 7.22 13.58 -12.97
N VAL A 327 5.91 13.76 -13.09
CA VAL A 327 4.95 12.67 -13.25
C VAL A 327 4.62 12.47 -14.71
N LEU A 328 4.80 11.25 -15.21
CA LEU A 328 4.44 10.87 -16.57
C LEU A 328 3.02 10.27 -16.58
N LEU A 329 2.07 11.06 -17.05
CA LEU A 329 0.66 10.74 -17.22
C LEU A 329 0.38 10.24 -18.64
N GLY A 330 -0.66 9.42 -18.76
CA GLY A 330 -1.12 8.88 -20.04
C GLY A 330 -1.80 7.54 -19.85
N GLU A 331 -2.55 7.12 -20.86
CA GLU A 331 -3.26 5.84 -20.84
C GLU A 331 -2.33 4.63 -20.83
N ASN A 332 -2.92 3.47 -20.61
CA ASN A 332 -2.21 2.21 -20.77
C ASN A 332 -1.92 1.96 -22.25
N GLY A 333 -0.66 1.59 -22.54
CA GLY A 333 -0.19 1.48 -23.91
C GLY A 333 0.25 2.80 -24.55
N ALA A 334 0.08 3.96 -23.90
CA ALA A 334 0.51 5.25 -24.44
C ALA A 334 2.04 5.38 -24.66
N GLY A 335 2.83 4.47 -24.06
CA GLY A 335 4.28 4.43 -24.22
C GLY A 335 5.08 4.96 -23.02
N LYS A 336 4.46 5.10 -21.84
CA LYS A 336 5.13 5.55 -20.60
C LYS A 336 6.42 4.78 -20.30
N THR A 337 6.32 3.45 -20.19
CA THR A 337 7.46 2.55 -19.96
C THR A 337 8.47 2.59 -21.11
N ARG A 338 8.06 2.91 -22.35
CA ARG A 338 8.99 3.07 -23.49
C ARG A 338 9.87 4.30 -23.31
N LEU A 339 9.30 5.44 -22.90
CA LEU A 339 10.06 6.66 -22.60
C LEU A 339 11.00 6.45 -21.41
N VAL A 340 10.52 5.81 -20.33
CA VAL A 340 11.35 5.47 -19.17
C VAL A 340 12.55 4.62 -19.58
N ASN A 341 12.33 3.60 -20.41
CA ASN A 341 13.41 2.76 -20.93
C ASN A 341 14.39 3.52 -21.83
N LEU A 342 13.92 4.43 -22.68
CA LEU A 342 14.80 5.27 -23.50
C LEU A 342 15.71 6.14 -22.61
N ILE A 343 15.15 6.78 -21.58
CA ILE A 343 15.93 7.58 -20.63
C ILE A 343 16.92 6.71 -19.86
N ARG A 344 16.51 5.51 -19.44
CA ARG A 344 17.43 4.53 -18.82
C ARG A 344 18.60 4.21 -19.74
N THR A 345 18.32 3.84 -21.00
CA THR A 345 19.36 3.53 -21.99
C THR A 345 20.29 4.72 -22.20
N ALA A 346 19.78 5.94 -22.24
CA ALA A 346 20.61 7.14 -22.36
C ALA A 346 21.56 7.38 -21.19
N ILE A 347 21.21 6.91 -19.98
CA ILE A 347 22.06 7.03 -18.79
C ILE A 347 23.07 5.88 -18.71
N GLU A 348 22.63 4.64 -18.92
CA GLU A 348 23.45 3.43 -18.72
C GLU A 348 24.31 3.09 -19.95
N GLU A 349 23.78 3.31 -21.14
CA GLU A 349 24.43 2.99 -22.42
C GLU A 349 24.30 4.16 -23.42
N PRO A 350 24.95 5.32 -23.16
CA PRO A 350 24.75 6.54 -23.96
C PRO A 350 25.00 6.37 -25.46
N SER A 351 25.85 5.42 -25.86
CA SER A 351 26.15 5.10 -27.26
C SER A 351 25.00 4.42 -28.01
N ARG A 352 24.01 3.86 -27.31
CA ARG A 352 22.81 3.24 -27.90
C ARG A 352 21.58 4.15 -27.90
N ALA A 353 21.66 5.31 -27.25
CA ALA A 353 20.56 6.26 -27.21
C ALA A 353 20.51 7.13 -28.47
N PRO A 354 19.32 7.57 -28.90
CA PRO A 354 19.19 8.51 -30.02
C PRO A 354 19.86 9.85 -29.68
N GLU A 355 20.47 10.51 -30.67
CA GLU A 355 21.19 11.79 -30.49
C GLU A 355 20.32 12.93 -29.92
N THR A 356 19.01 12.80 -30.12
CA THR A 356 17.95 13.69 -29.61
C THR A 356 17.68 13.51 -28.12
N LEU A 357 18.21 12.47 -27.47
CA LEU A 357 18.10 12.23 -26.04
C LEU A 357 19.48 12.24 -25.40
N ARG A 358 19.71 13.17 -24.47
CA ARG A 358 21.01 13.33 -23.80
C ARG A 358 20.85 13.30 -22.30
N ALA A 359 21.64 12.46 -21.64
CA ALA A 359 21.77 12.39 -20.20
C ALA A 359 23.12 12.96 -19.76
N THR A 360 23.15 13.67 -18.64
CA THR A 360 24.41 14.20 -18.10
C THR A 360 25.30 13.04 -17.59
N PRO A 361 26.61 13.00 -17.91
CA PRO A 361 27.51 11.90 -17.52
C PRO A 361 27.67 11.68 -16.01
N SER A 362 27.37 12.69 -15.18
CA SER A 362 27.42 12.58 -13.72
C SER A 362 26.20 11.87 -13.12
N LEU A 363 25.22 11.47 -13.93
CA LEU A 363 24.01 10.81 -13.45
C LEU A 363 24.31 9.40 -12.94
N VAL A 364 23.83 9.14 -11.73
CA VAL A 364 23.77 7.83 -11.09
C VAL A 364 22.30 7.47 -10.98
N LEU A 365 21.85 6.58 -11.87
CA LEU A 365 20.46 6.19 -11.97
C LEU A 365 20.04 5.26 -10.83
N GLY A 366 18.90 5.58 -10.21
CA GLY A 366 18.12 4.65 -9.39
C GLY A 366 16.87 4.21 -10.14
N TYR A 367 16.66 2.90 -10.34
CA TYR A 367 15.48 2.38 -11.05
C TYR A 367 14.73 1.37 -10.18
N SER A 368 13.42 1.58 -9.95
CA SER A 368 12.60 0.81 -8.99
C SER A 368 12.39 -0.64 -9.42
N ASP A 369 11.96 -0.87 -10.66
CA ASP A 369 11.53 -2.18 -11.15
C ASP A 369 12.69 -3.21 -11.27
N GLN A 370 13.96 -2.74 -11.31
CA GLN A 370 15.14 -3.61 -11.32
C GLN A 370 15.99 -3.59 -10.05
N ALA A 371 15.55 -2.93 -8.97
CA ALA A 371 16.33 -2.91 -7.74
C ALA A 371 16.58 -4.35 -7.19
N LEU A 372 15.69 -5.30 -7.51
CA LEU A 372 15.92 -6.75 -7.34
C LEU A 372 16.23 -7.51 -8.62
N ALA A 373 15.94 -7.02 -9.82
CA ALA A 373 16.19 -7.77 -11.06
C ALA A 373 17.68 -8.06 -11.29
N GLY A 374 18.57 -7.29 -10.66
CA GLY A 374 19.99 -7.63 -10.63
C GLY A 374 20.35 -8.76 -9.65
N LEU A 375 19.50 -9.07 -8.67
CA LEU A 375 19.71 -10.09 -7.65
C LEU A 375 19.15 -11.43 -8.11
N SER A 376 19.95 -12.48 -8.02
CA SER A 376 19.44 -13.84 -8.22
C SER A 376 18.53 -14.21 -7.06
N ASP A 377 17.39 -14.84 -7.33
CA ASP A 377 16.53 -15.40 -6.28
C ASP A 377 17.27 -16.45 -5.43
N GLU A 378 18.37 -17.01 -5.95
CA GLU A 378 19.24 -17.98 -5.26
C GLU A 378 20.31 -17.32 -4.38
N GLU A 379 20.64 -16.03 -4.60
CA GLU A 379 21.61 -15.28 -3.80
C GLU A 379 21.02 -14.98 -2.40
N THR A 380 21.87 -14.85 -1.37
CA THR A 380 21.42 -14.44 -0.03
C THR A 380 21.41 -12.92 0.10
N PRO A 381 20.50 -12.31 0.88
CA PRO A 381 20.48 -10.87 1.11
C PRO A 381 21.82 -10.33 1.64
N LEU A 382 22.49 -11.09 2.50
CA LEU A 382 23.81 -10.71 3.01
C LEU A 382 24.87 -10.70 1.91
N ALA A 383 24.99 -11.78 1.15
CA ALA A 383 25.96 -11.89 0.06
C ALA A 383 25.73 -10.80 -1.00
N ALA A 384 24.46 -10.54 -1.33
CA ALA A 384 24.05 -9.48 -2.25
C ALA A 384 24.59 -8.10 -1.85
N LEU A 385 24.45 -7.73 -0.57
CA LEU A 385 24.93 -6.42 -0.08
C LEU A 385 26.44 -6.36 0.06
N SER A 386 27.06 -7.40 0.66
CA SER A 386 28.51 -7.44 0.87
C SER A 386 29.26 -7.40 -0.47
N ARG A 387 28.77 -8.13 -1.49
CA ARG A 387 29.39 -8.18 -2.82
C ARG A 387 29.25 -6.88 -3.62
N ARG A 388 28.07 -6.24 -3.57
CA ARG A 388 27.78 -5.05 -4.40
C ARG A 388 28.36 -3.76 -3.85
N PHE A 389 28.39 -3.62 -2.53
CA PHE A 389 28.70 -2.36 -1.87
C PHE A 389 29.96 -2.44 -1.01
N SER A 390 30.71 -3.54 -1.08
CA SER A 390 31.93 -3.79 -0.30
C SER A 390 31.74 -3.50 1.20
N LEU A 391 30.57 -3.87 1.72
CA LEU A 391 30.20 -3.64 3.12
C LEU A 391 30.80 -4.76 3.99
N GLY A 392 31.33 -4.40 5.16
CA GLY A 392 31.66 -5.40 6.17
C GLY A 392 30.39 -6.11 6.68
N ASP A 393 30.47 -7.42 6.90
CA ASP A 393 29.34 -8.27 7.26
C ASP A 393 28.50 -7.73 8.41
N GLN A 394 29.13 -7.23 9.48
CA GLN A 394 28.42 -6.68 10.63
C GLN A 394 27.53 -5.48 10.24
N ARG A 395 28.01 -4.63 9.33
CA ARG A 395 27.25 -3.48 8.83
C ARG A 395 26.14 -3.93 7.89
N ALA A 396 26.40 -4.87 7.00
CA ALA A 396 25.38 -5.43 6.10
C ALA A 396 24.24 -6.10 6.87
N ARG A 397 24.56 -6.92 7.89
CA ARG A 397 23.56 -7.53 8.78
C ARG A 397 22.73 -6.48 9.52
N SER A 398 23.36 -5.44 10.05
CA SER A 398 22.66 -4.34 10.73
C SER A 398 21.69 -3.61 9.79
N LEU A 399 22.11 -3.32 8.55
CA LEU A 399 21.25 -2.71 7.54
C LEU A 399 20.06 -3.61 7.15
N LEU A 400 20.30 -4.93 7.02
CA LEU A 400 19.26 -5.92 6.71
C LEU A 400 18.22 -6.04 7.83
N VAL A 401 18.67 -6.09 9.10
CA VAL A 401 17.76 -6.02 10.25
C VAL A 401 16.94 -4.73 10.19
N GLY A 402 17.58 -3.61 9.86
CA GLY A 402 16.94 -2.31 9.74
C GLY A 402 15.78 -2.27 8.74
N VAL A 403 15.82 -3.07 7.67
CA VAL A 403 14.74 -3.17 6.67
C VAL A 403 13.79 -4.35 6.90
N GLY A 404 13.86 -4.99 8.07
CA GLY A 404 12.97 -6.10 8.45
C GLY A 404 13.37 -7.47 7.87
N VAL A 405 14.62 -7.62 7.40
CA VAL A 405 15.20 -8.92 7.06
C VAL A 405 15.91 -9.46 8.31
N GLY A 406 15.19 -10.29 9.06
CA GLY A 406 15.67 -10.93 10.29
C GLY A 406 16.92 -11.79 10.06
N ILE A 407 17.70 -12.00 11.12
CA ILE A 407 19.00 -12.70 11.06
C ILE A 407 18.88 -14.09 10.40
N ASP A 408 17.77 -14.79 10.66
CA ASP A 408 17.47 -16.10 10.11
C ASP A 408 17.18 -16.10 8.60
N MET A 409 16.74 -14.97 8.04
CA MET A 409 16.44 -14.80 6.62
C MET A 409 17.62 -14.23 5.83
N GLN A 410 18.63 -13.65 6.49
CA GLN A 410 19.78 -13.00 5.83
C GLN A 410 20.68 -13.97 5.06
N GLU A 411 20.68 -15.24 5.44
CA GLU A 411 21.47 -16.31 4.83
C GLU A 411 20.62 -17.27 3.99
N LYS A 412 19.30 -17.03 3.91
CA LYS A 412 18.41 -17.77 3.02
C LYS A 412 18.35 -17.10 1.65
N ALA A 413 17.97 -17.88 0.65
CA ALA A 413 17.77 -17.39 -0.71
C ALA A 413 16.74 -16.24 -0.76
N ILE A 414 17.04 -15.19 -1.51
CA ILE A 414 16.15 -14.02 -1.70
C ILE A 414 14.75 -14.44 -2.16
N GLY A 415 14.64 -15.52 -2.95
CA GLY A 415 13.38 -16.11 -3.38
C GLY A 415 12.41 -16.48 -2.24
N ARG A 416 12.91 -16.70 -1.03
CA ARG A 416 12.11 -17.05 0.16
C ARG A 416 11.62 -15.83 0.96
N LEU A 417 12.07 -14.63 0.62
CA LEU A 417 11.58 -13.39 1.25
C LEU A 417 10.13 -13.13 0.83
N SER A 418 9.34 -12.57 1.75
CA SER A 418 8.00 -12.07 1.41
C SER A 418 8.10 -10.89 0.42
N GLY A 419 7.02 -10.60 -0.32
CA GLY A 419 6.99 -9.46 -1.24
C GLY A 419 7.37 -8.13 -0.58
N GLY A 420 6.88 -7.88 0.65
CA GLY A 420 7.27 -6.68 1.42
C GLY A 420 8.74 -6.68 1.85
N GLN A 421 9.32 -7.84 2.20
CA GLN A 421 10.76 -7.94 2.50
C GLN A 421 11.61 -7.72 1.23
N LYS A 422 11.18 -8.28 0.10
CA LYS A 422 11.80 -8.06 -1.21
C LYS A 422 11.78 -6.57 -1.57
N ALA A 423 10.63 -5.91 -1.51
CA ALA A 423 10.50 -4.47 -1.79
C ALA A 423 11.43 -3.61 -0.91
N ARG A 424 11.50 -3.90 0.40
CA ARG A 424 12.39 -3.16 1.32
C ARG A 424 13.87 -3.44 1.07
N LEU A 425 14.25 -4.68 0.72
CA LEU A 425 15.61 -5.01 0.29
C LEU A 425 15.98 -4.26 -0.98
N ALA A 426 15.07 -4.19 -1.95
CA ALA A 426 15.21 -3.41 -3.18
C ALA A 426 15.52 -1.94 -2.86
N MET A 427 14.74 -1.36 -1.94
CA MET A 427 14.92 0.02 -1.51
C MET A 427 16.25 0.26 -0.78
N LEU A 428 16.73 -0.73 0.00
CA LEU A 428 18.07 -0.68 0.61
C LEU A 428 19.18 -0.71 -0.44
N VAL A 429 19.08 -1.59 -1.44
CA VAL A 429 20.03 -1.66 -2.55
C VAL A 429 20.06 -0.34 -3.32
N LEU A 430 18.88 0.22 -3.60
CA LEU A 430 18.73 1.50 -4.27
C LEU A 430 19.39 2.62 -3.45
N ARG A 431 19.15 2.68 -2.14
CA ARG A 431 19.77 3.64 -1.23
C ARG A 431 21.29 3.54 -1.21
N LEU A 432 21.84 2.33 -1.17
CA LEU A 432 23.29 2.10 -1.12
C LEU A 432 23.99 2.44 -2.44
N LYS A 433 23.27 2.47 -3.56
CA LYS A 433 23.76 2.96 -4.85
C LYS A 433 24.03 4.46 -4.85
N GLU A 434 23.46 5.19 -3.90
CA GLU A 434 23.47 6.66 -3.81
C GLU A 434 23.11 7.37 -5.13
N PRO A 435 21.90 7.12 -5.67
CA PRO A 435 21.46 7.74 -6.91
C PRO A 435 21.31 9.26 -6.78
N ASN A 436 21.41 9.97 -7.90
CA ASN A 436 21.10 11.41 -7.97
C ASN A 436 19.95 11.72 -8.96
N PHE A 437 19.47 10.70 -9.68
CA PHE A 437 18.28 10.74 -10.50
C PHE A 437 17.54 9.40 -10.41
N TYR A 438 16.24 9.44 -10.19
CA TYR A 438 15.41 8.25 -10.01
C TYR A 438 14.41 8.10 -11.15
N LEU A 439 14.34 6.90 -11.73
CA LEU A 439 13.26 6.47 -12.60
C LEU A 439 12.38 5.52 -11.78
N LEU A 440 11.16 5.96 -11.47
CA LEU A 440 10.25 5.24 -10.60
C LEU A 440 9.03 4.78 -11.40
N ASP A 441 9.02 3.53 -11.83
CA ASP A 441 7.85 2.91 -12.46
C ASP A 441 7.07 2.13 -11.39
N GLU A 442 5.82 2.55 -11.15
CA GLU A 442 4.90 2.08 -10.11
C GLU A 442 5.56 1.82 -8.73
N PRO A 443 6.21 2.82 -8.12
CA PRO A 443 7.02 2.63 -6.92
C PRO A 443 6.21 2.31 -5.66
N THR A 444 4.91 2.58 -5.67
CA THR A 444 3.99 2.31 -4.57
C THR A 444 3.41 0.91 -4.61
N ASN A 445 3.59 0.17 -5.71
CA ASN A 445 3.12 -1.21 -5.81
C ASN A 445 3.78 -2.07 -4.72
N HIS A 446 2.95 -2.87 -4.05
CA HIS A 446 3.34 -3.74 -2.92
C HIS A 446 3.76 -3.03 -1.62
N LEU A 447 3.70 -1.69 -1.56
CA LEU A 447 3.84 -0.95 -0.31
C LEU A 447 2.48 -0.84 0.38
N ASP A 448 2.50 -0.95 1.71
CA ASP A 448 1.37 -0.54 2.53
C ASP A 448 1.31 0.99 2.60
N ILE A 449 0.20 1.52 3.11
CA ILE A 449 -0.04 2.97 3.23
C ILE A 449 1.13 3.67 3.96
N GLU A 450 1.63 3.09 5.06
CA GLU A 450 2.77 3.65 5.78
C GLU A 450 4.06 3.64 4.94
N GLY A 451 4.33 2.56 4.20
CA GLY A 451 5.47 2.48 3.29
C GLY A 451 5.38 3.50 2.15
N GLN A 452 4.18 3.73 1.62
CA GLN A 452 3.95 4.78 0.63
C GLN A 452 4.18 6.18 1.22
N GLU A 453 3.60 6.50 2.39
CA GLU A 453 3.81 7.77 3.09
C GLU A 453 5.30 8.02 3.42
N ALA A 454 6.02 6.97 3.82
CA ALA A 454 7.46 7.04 4.07
C ALA A 454 8.25 7.34 2.79
N LEU A 455 7.87 6.76 1.66
CA LEU A 455 8.49 7.05 0.37
C LEU A 455 8.20 8.49 -0.08
N GLU A 456 6.96 8.95 0.03
CA GLU A 456 6.55 10.32 -0.27
C GLU A 456 7.38 11.33 0.54
N THR A 457 7.43 11.13 1.86
CA THR A 457 8.17 11.99 2.78
C THR A 457 9.65 12.07 2.39
N GLU A 458 10.25 10.96 2.00
CA GLU A 458 11.67 10.91 1.67
C GLU A 458 11.98 11.55 0.30
N LEU A 459 11.09 11.38 -0.69
CA LEU A 459 11.20 12.04 -1.99
C LEU A 459 11.11 13.56 -1.85
N LEU A 460 10.16 14.05 -1.05
CA LEU A 460 9.96 15.47 -0.77
C LEU A 460 11.11 16.07 0.04
N ARG A 461 11.51 15.41 1.13
CA ARG A 461 12.53 15.93 2.06
C ARG A 461 13.90 16.11 1.42
N ASN A 462 14.27 15.23 0.50
CA ASN A 462 15.59 15.26 -0.15
C ASN A 462 15.58 16.00 -1.50
N GLU A 463 14.45 16.60 -1.89
CA GLU A 463 14.25 17.23 -3.20
C GLU A 463 14.74 16.30 -4.33
N THR A 464 14.30 15.04 -4.27
CA THR A 464 14.85 13.98 -5.11
C THR A 464 14.44 14.20 -6.55
N SER A 465 15.41 14.39 -7.46
CA SER A 465 15.14 14.48 -8.89
C SER A 465 14.65 13.13 -9.42
N CYS A 466 13.44 13.08 -9.98
CA CYS A 466 12.87 11.84 -10.50
C CYS A 466 11.89 12.05 -11.66
N LEU A 467 11.78 11.03 -12.49
CA LEU A 467 10.65 10.82 -13.39
C LEU A 467 9.87 9.62 -12.87
N LEU A 468 8.59 9.82 -12.57
CA LEU A 468 7.73 8.82 -11.94
C LEU A 468 6.50 8.49 -12.80
N VAL A 469 6.16 7.20 -12.83
CA VAL A 469 4.92 6.65 -13.40
C VAL A 469 4.20 5.98 -12.24
N SER A 470 2.97 6.39 -11.96
CA SER A 470 2.16 5.73 -10.94
C SER A 470 0.67 5.85 -11.23
N HIS A 471 -0.08 4.80 -10.89
CA HIS A 471 -1.53 4.82 -10.84
C HIS A 471 -2.09 5.29 -9.48
N ASP A 472 -1.25 5.49 -8.47
CA ASP A 472 -1.67 5.99 -7.15
C ASP A 472 -1.90 7.51 -7.21
N ARG A 473 -3.18 7.91 -7.26
CA ARG A 473 -3.61 9.31 -7.33
C ARG A 473 -3.10 10.14 -6.15
N SER A 474 -3.06 9.57 -4.95
CA SER A 474 -2.60 10.28 -3.75
C SER A 474 -1.09 10.49 -3.80
N PHE A 475 -0.33 9.46 -4.20
CA PHE A 475 1.12 9.57 -4.37
C PHE A 475 1.50 10.62 -5.43
N VAL A 476 0.81 10.60 -6.57
CA VAL A 476 1.02 11.57 -7.66
C VAL A 476 0.77 13.01 -7.20
N ARG A 477 -0.35 13.26 -6.50
CA ARG A 477 -0.69 14.59 -5.96
C ARG A 477 0.31 15.10 -4.93
N ASN A 478 0.80 14.21 -4.07
CA ASN A 478 1.68 14.59 -2.96
C ASN A 478 3.12 14.83 -3.40
N VAL A 479 3.61 14.07 -4.39
CA VAL A 479 5.04 14.07 -4.78
C VAL A 479 5.30 14.90 -6.02
N GLY A 480 4.39 14.87 -7.01
CA GLY A 480 4.59 15.50 -8.31
C GLY A 480 4.64 17.02 -8.24
N ASP A 481 5.61 17.63 -8.92
CA ASP A 481 5.68 19.10 -9.10
C ASP A 481 5.63 19.55 -10.56
N ARG A 482 5.77 18.62 -11.51
CA ARG A 482 5.59 18.82 -12.94
C ARG A 482 4.88 17.61 -13.52
N PHE A 483 3.99 17.84 -14.49
CA PHE A 483 3.16 16.78 -15.06
C PHE A 483 3.33 16.74 -16.57
N TRP A 484 3.80 15.61 -17.09
CA TRP A 484 3.92 15.35 -18.51
C TRP A 484 2.83 14.39 -18.95
N LEU A 485 1.90 14.86 -19.77
CA LEU A 485 0.80 14.06 -20.28
C LEU A 485 1.09 13.61 -21.72
N ILE A 486 0.96 12.30 -21.97
CA ILE A 486 0.95 11.76 -23.33
C ILE A 486 -0.49 11.82 -23.85
N GLU A 487 -0.75 12.73 -24.78
CA GLU A 487 -2.06 12.91 -25.40
C GLU A 487 -1.89 13.15 -26.90
N LYS A 488 -2.78 12.58 -27.74
CA LYS A 488 -2.79 12.80 -29.20
C LYS A 488 -1.42 12.64 -29.86
N ARG A 489 -0.69 11.57 -29.48
CA ARG A 489 0.67 11.24 -29.95
C ARG A 489 1.73 12.34 -29.68
N ARG A 490 1.54 13.16 -28.65
CA ARG A 490 2.50 14.16 -28.21
C ARG A 490 2.67 14.12 -26.70
N LEU A 491 3.86 14.50 -26.23
CA LEU A 491 4.11 14.79 -24.82
C LEU A 491 3.85 16.27 -24.57
N VAL A 492 2.85 16.59 -23.76
CA VAL A 492 2.53 17.96 -23.34
C VAL A 492 2.80 18.11 -21.84
N GLU A 493 3.09 19.33 -21.41
CA GLU A 493 3.22 19.63 -19.98
C GLU A 493 1.92 20.27 -19.52
N VAL A 494 1.36 19.78 -18.42
CA VAL A 494 0.10 20.24 -17.83
C VAL A 494 0.34 20.77 -16.43
N GLU A 495 -0.56 21.62 -15.94
CA GLU A 495 -0.41 22.27 -14.64
C GLU A 495 -0.65 21.30 -13.48
N ASP A 496 -1.61 20.40 -13.63
CA ASP A 496 -1.99 19.42 -12.60
C ASP A 496 -2.51 18.11 -13.25
N PRO A 497 -2.65 17.02 -12.47
CA PRO A 497 -3.08 15.72 -12.98
C PRO A 497 -4.61 15.51 -12.95
N GLU A 498 -5.41 16.47 -12.48
CA GLU A 498 -6.82 16.24 -12.14
C GLU A 498 -7.69 16.00 -13.37
N ASP A 499 -7.49 16.76 -14.43
CA ASP A 499 -8.20 16.55 -15.71
C ASP A 499 -7.91 15.17 -16.29
N PHE A 500 -6.66 14.70 -16.18
CA PHE A 500 -6.28 13.35 -16.57
C PHE A 500 -6.96 12.30 -15.67
N PHE A 501 -7.01 12.50 -14.35
CA PHE A 501 -7.67 11.55 -13.46
C PHE A 501 -9.18 11.47 -13.68
N ALA A 502 -9.84 12.60 -13.87
CA ALA A 502 -11.28 12.65 -14.13
C ALA A 502 -11.62 11.94 -15.45
N SER A 503 -10.87 12.24 -16.50
CA SER A 503 -11.10 11.67 -17.83
C SER A 503 -10.71 10.19 -17.91
N ALA A 504 -9.61 9.78 -17.27
CA ALA A 504 -9.21 8.38 -17.15
C ALA A 504 -10.24 7.56 -16.38
N ALA A 505 -10.80 8.10 -15.29
CA ALA A 505 -11.83 7.42 -14.49
C ALA A 505 -13.17 7.28 -15.24
N ALA A 506 -13.54 8.27 -16.07
CA ALA A 506 -14.73 8.22 -16.91
C ALA A 506 -14.60 7.23 -18.09
N GLY A 507 -13.36 6.88 -18.49
CA GLY A 507 -13.11 6.06 -19.67
C GLY A 507 -13.35 6.81 -20.99
N ASP A 508 -13.41 8.14 -20.95
CA ASP A 508 -13.81 9.03 -22.05
C ASP A 508 -12.63 9.59 -22.87
N VAL A 509 -11.40 9.13 -22.62
CA VAL A 509 -10.24 9.55 -23.42
C VAL A 509 -9.99 8.51 -24.51
N GLY A 510 -10.24 8.91 -25.75
CA GLY A 510 -10.02 8.13 -26.98
C GLY A 510 -9.44 9.00 -28.08
#